data_AF-X0Z292-F1
#
_entry.id   AF-X0Z292-F1
#
_cell.length_a   1.000
_cell.length_b   1.000
_cell.length_c   1.000
_cell.angle_alpha   90.00
_cell.angle_beta   90.00
_cell.angle_gamma   90.00
#
_symmetry.space_group_name_H-M   'P 1'
#
loop_
_entity.id
_entity.type
_entity.pdbx_description
1 polymer ?
#
loop_
_entity_poly.entity_id
_entity_poly.type
_entity_poly.pdbx_seq_one_letter_code
_entity_poly.pdbx_strand_id
1 'polypeptide(L)'
;ALVAAAAVVLATGCVLPGRVRYVADFYVAPNGDDAWSGRLATPNYAGSDGPFATVERARDALRQRSRPRYPSLGKFVVLIRGGTYYLAGPIVFQAEDSGSASAPIVYAAYPNESPVFTGGRPITGWTPGTGGVWTARVPDFVPPTRAEPARRRWYFHQLWVGDQRRARARIPNSGYLHTEGPLPQFAEPQKHRGDVEANLAFRYKAGNLRKWQNLDDANVVVYHA
;
A
#
# COMPACT_ATOMS: atom_id res chain seq x y z
N ALA A 1 -80.30 -16.33 11.33
CA ALA A 1 -79.17 -17.30 11.36
C ALA A 1 -77.92 -16.56 10.91
N LEU A 2 -77.05 -16.18 11.85
CA LEU A 2 -75.80 -15.47 11.57
C LEU A 2 -74.68 -16.52 11.48
N VAL A 3 -73.95 -16.56 10.37
CA VAL A 3 -72.76 -17.41 10.19
C VAL A 3 -71.53 -16.52 10.43
N ALA A 4 -70.70 -16.87 11.41
CA ALA A 4 -69.39 -16.27 11.64
C ALA A 4 -68.33 -17.07 10.87
N ALA A 5 -67.58 -16.41 10.00
CA ALA A 5 -66.41 -16.99 9.32
C ALA A 5 -65.13 -16.58 10.06
N ALA A 6 -64.40 -17.56 10.58
CA ALA A 6 -63.08 -17.37 11.17
C ALA A 6 -62.01 -17.53 10.08
N ALA A 7 -61.21 -16.48 9.84
CA ALA A 7 -60.05 -16.53 8.96
C ALA A 7 -58.81 -16.94 9.78
N VAL A 8 -58.22 -18.09 9.45
CA VAL A 8 -56.93 -18.54 10.00
C VAL A 8 -55.82 -17.93 9.15
N VAL A 9 -55.01 -17.05 9.73
CA VAL A 9 -53.80 -16.51 9.09
C VAL A 9 -52.63 -17.44 9.41
N LEU A 10 -52.16 -18.18 8.40
CA LEU A 10 -50.92 -18.95 8.46
C LEU A 10 -49.73 -17.99 8.33
N ALA A 11 -49.06 -17.74 9.45
CA ALA A 11 -47.79 -17.01 9.47
C ALA A 11 -46.68 -17.91 8.89
N THR A 12 -46.31 -17.67 7.63
CA THR A 12 -45.11 -18.24 7.01
C THR A 12 -43.88 -17.63 7.68
N GLY A 13 -43.20 -18.43 8.51
CA GLY A 13 -41.93 -18.05 9.13
C GLY A 13 -40.88 -17.73 8.06
N CYS A 14 -40.49 -16.46 7.96
CA CYS A 14 -39.34 -16.04 7.16
C CYS A 14 -38.07 -16.54 7.86
N VAL A 15 -37.50 -17.65 7.38
CA VAL A 15 -36.18 -18.11 7.80
C VAL A 15 -35.15 -17.15 7.20
N LEU A 16 -34.66 -16.20 8.00
CA LEU A 16 -33.53 -15.37 7.62
C LEU A 16 -32.32 -16.28 7.35
N PRO A 17 -31.59 -16.12 6.24
CA PRO A 17 -30.36 -16.88 6.02
C PRO A 17 -29.40 -16.61 7.18
N GLY A 18 -29.00 -17.69 7.86
CA GLY A 18 -28.07 -17.61 8.97
C GLY A 18 -26.78 -16.91 8.52
N ARG A 19 -26.33 -15.90 9.27
CA ARG A 19 -25.02 -15.28 9.03
C ARG A 19 -23.96 -16.37 9.10
N VAL A 20 -23.25 -16.60 8.01
CA VAL A 20 -22.07 -17.49 7.99
C VAL A 20 -21.07 -16.92 9.00
N ARG A 21 -20.91 -17.60 10.14
CA ARG A 21 -19.86 -17.28 11.11
C ARG A 21 -18.58 -17.93 10.63
N TYR A 22 -17.71 -17.12 10.04
CA TYR A 22 -16.35 -17.54 9.78
C TYR A 22 -15.59 -17.57 11.10
N VAL A 23 -15.26 -18.79 11.54
CA VAL A 23 -14.52 -19.02 12.78
C VAL A 23 -13.08 -18.60 12.55
N ALA A 24 -12.66 -17.55 13.25
CA ALA A 24 -11.26 -17.12 13.32
C ALA A 24 -10.79 -17.18 14.77
N ASP A 25 -9.49 -17.40 14.97
CA ASP A 25 -8.85 -17.25 16.26
C ASP A 25 -8.68 -15.77 16.61
N PHE A 26 -8.33 -14.97 15.61
CA PHE A 26 -8.15 -13.52 15.74
C PHE A 26 -8.70 -12.76 14.53
N TYR A 27 -9.03 -11.50 14.77
CA TYR A 27 -9.47 -10.53 13.78
C TYR A 27 -8.56 -9.31 13.83
N VAL A 28 -8.33 -8.72 12.66
CA VAL A 28 -7.57 -7.47 12.50
C VAL A 28 -8.45 -6.47 11.76
N ALA A 29 -8.56 -5.23 12.22
CA ALA A 29 -9.42 -4.22 11.59
C ALA A 29 -8.83 -2.80 11.70
N PRO A 30 -9.14 -1.87 10.77
CA PRO A 30 -8.67 -0.48 10.87
C PRO A 30 -9.21 0.27 12.09
N ASN A 31 -10.35 -0.18 12.65
CA ASN A 31 -10.93 0.33 13.90
C ASN A 31 -10.61 -0.57 15.11
N GLY A 32 -9.55 -1.38 15.00
CA GLY A 32 -9.06 -2.24 16.08
C GLY A 32 -8.17 -1.50 17.07
N ASP A 33 -7.78 -2.22 18.12
CA ASP A 33 -6.79 -1.79 19.12
C ASP A 33 -5.89 -2.98 19.47
N ASP A 34 -4.58 -2.77 19.47
CA ASP A 34 -3.60 -3.83 19.77
C ASP A 34 -3.56 -4.21 21.26
N ALA A 35 -4.22 -3.45 22.13
CA ALA A 35 -4.46 -3.79 23.53
C ALA A 35 -5.65 -4.74 23.73
N TRP A 36 -6.53 -4.89 22.74
CA TRP A 36 -7.69 -5.78 22.83
C TRP A 36 -7.30 -7.26 22.69
N SER A 37 -8.27 -8.16 22.86
CA SER A 37 -8.02 -9.60 22.76
C SER A 37 -7.85 -10.09 21.32
N GLY A 38 -8.35 -9.32 20.35
CA GLY A 38 -8.41 -9.70 18.94
C GLY A 38 -9.48 -10.74 18.61
N ARG A 39 -10.28 -11.20 19.57
CA ARG A 39 -11.21 -12.34 19.38
C ARG A 39 -12.58 -11.95 18.82
N LEU A 40 -12.87 -10.66 18.77
CA LEU A 40 -14.14 -10.15 18.24
C LEU A 40 -13.91 -9.52 16.87
N ALA A 41 -14.77 -9.85 15.91
CA ALA A 41 -14.70 -9.29 14.56
C ALA A 41 -14.93 -7.77 14.52
N THR A 42 -15.60 -7.22 15.54
CA THR A 42 -15.92 -5.80 15.71
C THR A 42 -15.68 -5.39 17.15
N PRO A 43 -15.39 -4.11 17.43
CA PRO A 43 -15.37 -3.59 18.79
C PRO A 43 -16.67 -3.93 19.53
N ASN A 44 -16.56 -4.27 20.81
CA ASN A 44 -17.73 -4.42 21.67
C ASN A 44 -18.34 -3.04 21.96
N TYR A 45 -19.58 -3.01 22.46
CA TYR A 45 -20.29 -1.76 22.74
C TYR A 45 -19.55 -0.86 23.75
N ALA A 46 -18.83 -1.47 24.69
CA ALA A 46 -18.07 -0.75 25.71
C ALA A 46 -16.72 -0.19 25.21
N GLY A 47 -16.29 -0.52 23.99
CA GLY A 47 -14.96 -0.16 23.46
C GLY A 47 -13.79 -0.77 24.24
N SER A 48 -14.03 -1.85 24.99
CA SER A 48 -13.03 -2.49 25.86
C SER A 48 -12.40 -3.75 25.26
N ASP A 49 -12.97 -4.26 24.17
CA ASP A 49 -12.45 -5.40 23.43
C ASP A 49 -12.92 -5.35 21.97
N GLY A 50 -12.25 -6.08 21.08
CA GLY A 50 -12.44 -5.98 19.64
C GLY A 50 -11.35 -6.68 18.84
N PRO A 51 -11.22 -6.37 17.53
CA PRO A 51 -10.14 -6.84 16.69
C PRO A 51 -8.82 -6.12 17.02
N PHE A 52 -7.68 -6.75 16.70
CA PHE A 52 -6.40 -6.04 16.73
C PHE A 52 -6.35 -4.93 15.67
N ALA A 53 -5.53 -3.91 15.88
CA ALA A 53 -5.27 -2.88 14.88
C ALA A 53 -4.29 -3.38 13.81
N THR A 54 -3.33 -4.23 14.19
CA THR A 54 -2.21 -4.65 13.31
C THR A 54 -2.14 -6.16 13.11
N VAL A 55 -1.56 -6.57 11.98
CA VAL A 55 -1.27 -7.98 11.68
C VAL A 55 -0.12 -8.48 12.55
N GLU A 56 0.85 -7.62 12.84
CA GLU A 56 1.98 -7.86 13.74
C GLU A 56 1.49 -8.25 15.13
N ARG A 57 0.48 -7.54 15.67
CA ARG A 57 -0.09 -7.90 16.96
C ARG A 57 -0.76 -9.27 16.94
N ALA A 58 -1.48 -9.62 15.86
CA ALA A 58 -2.09 -10.94 15.69
C ALA A 58 -1.02 -12.04 15.65
N ARG A 59 0.07 -11.82 14.89
CA ARG A 59 1.25 -12.70 14.88
C ARG A 59 1.84 -12.88 16.28
N ASP A 60 2.04 -11.79 17.01
CA ASP A 60 2.63 -11.83 18.34
C ASP A 60 1.71 -12.52 19.37
N ALA A 61 0.39 -12.39 19.22
CA ALA A 61 -0.58 -13.14 20.01
C ALA A 61 -0.51 -14.65 19.74
N LEU A 62 -0.30 -15.06 18.48
CA LEU A 62 -0.07 -16.47 18.12
C LEU A 62 1.24 -17.00 18.74
N ARG A 63 2.33 -16.22 18.70
CA ARG A 63 3.61 -16.57 19.35
C ARG A 63 3.49 -16.76 20.87
N GLN A 64 2.60 -16.02 21.52
CA GLN A 64 2.36 -16.20 22.96
C GLN A 64 1.57 -17.48 23.23
N ARG A 65 0.64 -17.84 22.33
CA ARG A 65 -0.18 -19.06 22.43
C ARG A 65 0.61 -20.34 22.15
N SER A 66 1.71 -20.26 21.40
CA SER A 66 2.50 -21.40 20.92
C SER A 66 3.48 -22.02 21.92
N ARG A 67 3.86 -21.30 22.98
CA ARG A 67 5.05 -21.64 23.79
C ARG A 67 4.95 -22.88 24.72
N PRO A 68 3.79 -23.57 24.86
CA PRO A 68 3.87 -25.02 25.08
C PRO A 68 2.71 -25.86 24.48
N ARG A 69 1.82 -25.31 23.65
CA ARG A 69 0.48 -25.90 23.38
C ARG A 69 0.09 -26.05 21.91
N TYR A 70 1.00 -26.49 21.05
CA TYR A 70 0.62 -26.97 19.72
C TYR A 70 0.21 -28.45 19.56
N PRO A 71 0.19 -29.36 20.57
CA PRO A 71 -0.17 -30.75 20.27
C PRO A 71 -1.67 -30.99 20.01
N SER A 72 -2.56 -29.99 20.11
CA SER A 72 -4.01 -30.23 20.08
C SER A 72 -4.89 -29.22 19.35
N LEU A 73 -4.32 -28.22 18.67
CA LEU A 73 -5.11 -27.23 17.93
C LEU A 73 -4.81 -27.35 16.44
N GLY A 74 -5.87 -27.56 15.64
CA GLY A 74 -5.79 -27.62 14.18
C GLY A 74 -5.40 -26.28 13.54
N LYS A 75 -5.90 -26.01 12.34
CA LYS A 75 -5.69 -24.76 11.58
C LYS A 75 -5.96 -23.51 12.43
N PHE A 76 -5.03 -22.56 12.43
CA PHE A 76 -5.21 -21.21 12.99
C PHE A 76 -5.61 -20.23 11.90
N VAL A 77 -6.56 -19.35 12.21
CA VAL A 77 -7.08 -18.37 11.24
C VAL A 77 -7.10 -16.95 11.82
N VAL A 78 -6.46 -16.03 11.10
CA VAL A 78 -6.55 -14.59 11.31
C VAL A 78 -7.36 -13.99 10.15
N LEU A 79 -8.49 -13.37 10.45
CA LEU A 79 -9.32 -12.70 9.44
C LEU A 79 -9.14 -11.18 9.50
N ILE A 80 -8.78 -10.60 8.37
CA ILE A 80 -8.43 -9.18 8.22
C ILE A 80 -9.60 -8.45 7.58
N ARG A 81 -10.22 -7.52 8.31
CA ARG A 81 -11.33 -6.71 7.83
C ARG A 81 -10.91 -5.80 6.69
N GLY A 82 -11.85 -5.42 5.84
CA GLY A 82 -11.66 -4.47 4.77
C GLY A 82 -11.24 -3.09 5.28
N GLY A 83 -10.41 -2.43 4.47
CA GLY A 83 -9.88 -1.10 4.78
C GLY A 83 -8.40 -0.98 4.41
N THR A 84 -7.85 0.20 4.66
CA THR A 84 -6.45 0.52 4.33
C THR A 84 -5.57 0.44 5.57
N TYR A 85 -4.52 -0.37 5.49
CA TYR A 85 -3.52 -0.57 6.53
C TYR A 85 -2.21 0.09 6.09
N TYR A 86 -1.85 1.18 6.76
CA TYR A 86 -0.61 1.92 6.50
C TYR A 86 0.55 1.27 7.24
N LEU A 87 1.51 0.75 6.48
CA LEU A 87 2.68 0.07 7.01
C LEU A 87 3.85 1.04 7.14
N ALA A 88 4.35 1.23 8.37
CA ALA A 88 5.57 1.98 8.61
C ALA A 88 6.85 1.21 8.18
N GLY A 89 6.73 -0.11 8.05
CA GLY A 89 7.80 -1.03 7.66
C GLY A 89 7.24 -2.40 7.26
N PRO A 90 8.11 -3.36 6.90
CA PRO A 90 7.67 -4.69 6.52
C PRO A 90 7.06 -5.45 7.70
N ILE A 91 6.01 -6.23 7.44
CA ILE A 91 5.52 -7.26 8.35
C ILE A 91 6.50 -8.44 8.28
N VAL A 92 7.23 -8.70 9.35
CA VAL A 92 8.27 -9.75 9.37
C VAL A 92 7.74 -11.04 9.98
N PHE A 93 7.77 -12.12 9.21
CA PHE A 93 7.52 -13.47 9.73
C PHE A 93 8.85 -14.20 9.93
N GLN A 94 8.98 -14.94 11.02
CA GLN A 94 10.17 -15.72 11.39
C GLN A 94 9.81 -17.21 11.51
N ALA A 95 10.81 -18.07 11.75
CA ALA A 95 10.61 -19.51 11.86
C ALA A 95 9.54 -19.88 12.92
N GLU A 96 9.46 -19.15 14.02
CA GLU A 96 8.46 -19.35 15.09
C GLU A 96 7.01 -19.05 14.67
N ASP A 97 6.80 -18.42 13.51
CA ASP A 97 5.47 -18.14 12.93
C ASP A 97 5.00 -19.24 11.96
N SER A 98 5.77 -20.32 11.83
CA SER A 98 5.43 -21.44 10.96
C SER A 98 4.35 -22.32 11.58
N GLY A 99 3.32 -22.63 10.79
CA GLY A 99 2.45 -23.77 11.06
C GLY A 99 3.03 -25.08 10.51
N SER A 100 2.24 -26.15 10.55
CA SER A 100 2.54 -27.42 9.86
C SER A 100 1.53 -27.70 8.76
N ALA A 101 1.77 -28.73 7.94
CA ALA A 101 0.78 -29.17 6.95
C ALA A 101 -0.56 -29.58 7.58
N SER A 102 -0.55 -30.15 8.78
CA SER A 102 -1.76 -30.55 9.53
C SER A 102 -2.36 -29.43 10.39
N ALA A 103 -1.60 -28.37 10.68
CA ALA A 103 -2.02 -27.20 11.47
C ALA A 103 -1.45 -25.91 10.87
N PRO A 104 -1.95 -25.45 9.72
CA PRO A 104 -1.45 -24.24 9.08
C PRO A 104 -1.91 -22.98 9.82
N ILE A 105 -1.10 -21.92 9.75
CA ILE A 105 -1.47 -20.57 10.19
C ILE A 105 -1.89 -19.78 8.96
N VAL A 106 -3.12 -19.29 8.92
CA VAL A 106 -3.71 -18.62 7.76
C VAL A 106 -4.07 -17.19 8.10
N TYR A 107 -3.53 -16.25 7.33
CA TYR A 107 -3.97 -14.86 7.30
C TYR A 107 -4.80 -14.67 6.03
N ALA A 108 -6.05 -14.27 6.18
CA ALA A 108 -6.97 -14.11 5.05
C ALA A 108 -7.81 -12.86 5.21
N ALA A 109 -8.30 -12.33 4.08
CA ALA A 109 -9.32 -11.31 4.11
C ALA A 109 -10.58 -11.85 4.81
N TYR A 110 -11.24 -10.99 5.59
CA TYR A 110 -12.58 -11.25 6.06
C TYR A 110 -13.50 -11.42 4.85
N PRO A 111 -14.45 -12.36 4.85
CA PRO A 111 -15.15 -12.73 3.63
C PRO A 111 -15.92 -11.60 2.99
N ASN A 112 -15.79 -11.49 1.67
CA ASN A 112 -16.31 -10.41 0.82
C ASN A 112 -15.73 -9.01 1.14
N GLU A 113 -14.64 -8.94 1.91
CA GLU A 113 -13.92 -7.70 2.17
C GLU A 113 -12.54 -7.75 1.48
N SER A 114 -11.95 -6.59 1.20
CA SER A 114 -10.65 -6.47 0.51
C SER A 114 -9.72 -5.54 1.30
N PRO A 115 -8.95 -6.07 2.25
CA PRO A 115 -7.94 -5.29 2.95
C PRO A 115 -6.81 -4.87 2.00
N VAL A 116 -6.36 -3.62 2.13
CA VAL A 116 -5.25 -3.06 1.34
C VAL A 116 -4.12 -2.67 2.27
N PHE A 117 -2.98 -3.34 2.13
CA PHE A 117 -1.75 -2.99 2.83
C PHE A 117 -0.92 -2.04 1.96
N THR A 118 -0.54 -0.88 2.49
CA THR A 118 0.21 0.13 1.74
C THR A 118 1.36 0.68 2.57
N GLY A 119 2.56 0.72 1.98
CA GLY A 119 3.70 1.49 2.52
C GLY A 119 3.67 2.97 2.11
N GLY A 120 2.64 3.38 1.36
CA GLY A 120 2.43 4.77 0.97
C GLY A 120 2.03 5.64 2.17
N ARG A 121 2.17 6.96 2.02
CA ARG A 121 1.71 7.93 3.00
C ARG A 121 0.65 8.82 2.34
N PRO A 122 -0.49 9.08 3.00
CA PRO A 122 -1.51 9.96 2.42
C PRO A 122 -0.97 11.38 2.33
N ILE A 123 -1.18 12.02 1.19
CA ILE A 123 -0.91 13.45 1.00
C ILE A 123 -2.25 14.17 1.14
N THR A 124 -2.35 15.05 2.12
CA THR A 124 -3.56 15.82 2.45
C THR A 124 -3.31 17.32 2.25
N GLY A 125 -4.34 18.15 2.46
CA GLY A 125 -4.20 19.61 2.34
C GLY A 125 -4.04 20.10 0.90
N TRP A 126 -4.69 19.42 -0.05
CA TRP A 126 -4.71 19.84 -1.45
C TRP A 126 -5.50 21.14 -1.63
N THR A 127 -4.90 22.11 -2.33
CA THR A 127 -5.51 23.38 -2.69
C THR A 127 -5.54 23.54 -4.22
N PRO A 128 -6.62 24.10 -4.78
CA PRO A 128 -6.69 24.36 -6.21
C PRO A 128 -5.69 25.46 -6.60
N GLY A 129 -4.99 25.24 -7.71
CA GLY A 129 -4.11 26.20 -8.38
C GLY A 129 -4.66 26.60 -9.75
N THR A 130 -3.87 27.33 -10.52
CA THR A 130 -4.24 27.76 -11.88
C THR A 130 -4.10 26.61 -12.89
N GLY A 131 -4.87 26.66 -13.98
CA GLY A 131 -4.76 25.70 -15.08
C GLY A 131 -5.15 24.26 -14.74
N GLY A 132 -6.02 24.06 -13.74
CA GLY A 132 -6.45 22.71 -13.31
C GLY A 132 -5.43 21.95 -12.47
N VAL A 133 -4.36 22.62 -12.04
CA VAL A 133 -3.35 22.05 -11.14
C VAL A 133 -3.87 22.06 -9.71
N TRP A 134 -3.61 20.98 -8.98
CA TRP A 134 -3.79 20.93 -7.53
C TRP A 134 -2.42 20.86 -6.87
N THR A 135 -2.27 21.51 -5.72
CA THR A 135 -1.00 21.56 -4.99
C THR A 135 -1.24 21.16 -3.54
N ALA A 136 -0.33 20.38 -2.97
CA ALA A 136 -0.30 20.06 -1.55
C ALA A 136 1.12 20.25 -1.02
N ARG A 137 1.23 20.69 0.22
CA ARG A 137 2.52 20.75 0.92
C ARG A 137 2.83 19.37 1.49
N VAL A 138 4.03 18.88 1.22
CA VAL A 138 4.55 17.62 1.77
C VAL A 138 5.72 17.96 2.70
N PRO A 139 5.50 18.11 4.01
CA PRO A 139 6.49 18.71 4.92
C PRO A 139 7.84 17.98 4.97
N ASP A 140 7.83 16.65 4.91
CA ASP A 140 9.06 15.86 4.98
C ASP A 140 9.59 15.45 3.59
N PHE A 141 9.07 16.06 2.52
CA PHE A 141 9.61 15.86 1.18
C PHE A 141 10.98 16.52 1.10
N VAL A 142 11.99 15.71 0.86
CA VAL A 142 13.34 16.21 0.67
C VAL A 142 13.95 15.52 -0.55
N PRO A 143 14.25 16.26 -1.63
CA PRO A 143 14.86 15.68 -2.81
C PRO A 143 16.24 15.13 -2.47
N PRO A 144 16.65 13.99 -3.07
CA PRO A 144 18.01 13.49 -2.91
C PRO A 144 18.99 14.50 -3.49
N THR A 145 20.08 14.76 -2.78
CA THR A 145 21.20 15.55 -3.30
C THR A 145 22.42 14.65 -3.45
N ARG A 146 23.41 15.09 -4.24
CA ARG A 146 24.69 14.37 -4.39
C ARG A 146 25.41 14.17 -3.05
N ALA A 147 25.19 15.08 -2.09
CA ALA A 147 25.77 15.00 -0.75
C ALA A 147 24.99 14.08 0.20
N GLU A 148 23.69 13.86 -0.04
CA GLU A 148 22.82 13.05 0.84
C GLU A 148 21.89 12.10 0.03
N PRO A 149 22.40 10.91 -0.35
CA PRO A 149 21.70 9.98 -1.24
C PRO A 149 20.61 9.12 -0.55
N ALA A 150 19.59 9.76 0.03
CA ALA A 150 18.27 9.16 0.29
C ALA A 150 18.06 8.26 1.54
N ARG A 151 19.02 8.09 2.45
CA ARG A 151 18.70 7.38 3.71
C ARG A 151 17.95 8.33 4.65
N ARG A 152 16.62 8.17 4.76
CA ARG A 152 15.66 8.84 5.70
C ARG A 152 14.90 10.08 5.20
N ARG A 153 14.56 10.18 3.91
CA ARG A 153 13.79 11.32 3.37
C ARG A 153 12.51 10.83 2.66
N TRP A 154 11.37 11.50 2.87
CA TRP A 154 10.10 11.12 2.24
C TRP A 154 10.08 11.57 0.77
N TYR A 155 10.79 10.81 -0.08
CA TYR A 155 10.88 11.04 -1.53
C TYR A 155 10.23 9.88 -2.29
N PHE A 156 9.50 10.17 -3.37
CA PHE A 156 8.72 9.18 -4.10
C PHE A 156 8.68 9.45 -5.61
N HIS A 157 8.50 8.39 -6.39
CA HIS A 157 8.40 8.44 -7.86
C HIS A 157 7.00 8.11 -8.38
N GLN A 158 6.07 7.78 -7.49
CA GLN A 158 4.76 7.26 -7.80
C GLN A 158 3.74 7.99 -6.92
N LEU A 159 2.62 8.37 -7.52
CA LEU A 159 1.49 8.98 -6.86
C LEU A 159 0.24 8.23 -7.30
N TRP A 160 -0.67 7.95 -6.37
CA TRP A 160 -1.97 7.36 -6.65
C TRP A 160 -3.06 8.33 -6.17
N VAL A 161 -4.18 8.37 -6.91
CA VAL A 161 -5.40 9.09 -6.52
C VAL A 161 -6.55 8.11 -6.64
N GLY A 162 -7.14 7.74 -5.50
CA GLY A 162 -7.93 6.51 -5.39
C GLY A 162 -7.09 5.31 -5.78
N ASP A 163 -7.66 4.39 -6.56
CA ASP A 163 -6.99 3.18 -7.04
C ASP A 163 -6.19 3.39 -8.35
N GLN A 164 -6.02 4.64 -8.78
CA GLN A 164 -5.40 4.97 -10.07
C GLN A 164 -4.03 5.63 -9.90
N ARG A 165 -3.01 5.00 -10.50
CA ARG A 165 -1.66 5.56 -10.59
C ARG A 165 -1.66 6.79 -11.51
N ARG A 166 -1.02 7.87 -11.06
CA ARG A 166 -0.81 9.08 -11.86
C ARG A 166 0.53 9.03 -12.58
N ALA A 167 0.54 9.55 -13.80
CA ALA A 167 1.76 9.69 -14.59
C ALA A 167 2.65 10.76 -13.96
N ARG A 168 3.91 10.43 -13.70
CA ARG A 168 4.91 11.43 -13.31
C ARG A 168 5.12 12.35 -14.51
N ALA A 169 5.10 13.66 -14.27
CA ALA A 169 5.35 14.65 -15.32
C ALA A 169 6.71 14.36 -15.99
N ARG A 170 6.70 14.33 -17.32
CA ARG A 170 7.87 14.06 -18.15
C ARG A 170 7.77 14.83 -19.46
N ILE A 171 8.91 15.01 -20.11
CA ILE A 171 8.98 15.51 -21.49
C ILE A 171 9.89 14.58 -22.30
N PRO A 172 9.48 14.15 -23.50
CA PRO A 172 8.15 14.32 -24.07
C PRO A 172 7.13 13.43 -23.33
N ASN A 173 5.84 13.75 -23.41
CA ASN A 173 4.78 12.90 -22.82
C ASN A 173 4.74 11.52 -23.47
N SER A 174 5.16 11.40 -24.73
CA SER A 174 5.30 10.17 -25.50
C SER A 174 6.60 10.18 -26.31
N GLY A 175 7.20 9.01 -26.52
CA GLY A 175 8.46 8.88 -27.27
C GLY A 175 9.69 9.37 -26.50
N TYR A 176 10.70 9.82 -27.24
CA TYR A 176 12.01 10.24 -26.72
C TYR A 176 12.50 11.50 -27.41
N LEU A 177 13.31 12.27 -26.70
CA LEU A 177 14.17 13.29 -27.31
C LEU A 177 15.52 12.63 -27.63
N HIS A 178 16.14 13.05 -28.74
CA HIS A 178 17.45 12.55 -29.14
C HIS A 178 18.55 13.53 -28.73
N THR A 179 19.64 12.99 -28.18
CA THR A 179 20.87 13.73 -27.89
C THR A 179 21.65 14.02 -29.17
N GLU A 180 22.38 15.14 -29.23
CA GLU A 180 23.30 15.49 -30.33
C GLU A 180 24.75 15.00 -30.07
N GLY A 181 24.90 14.02 -29.17
CA GLY A 181 26.18 13.44 -28.76
C GLY A 181 26.71 13.99 -27.43
N PRO A 182 27.88 13.49 -26.98
CA PRO A 182 28.54 13.94 -25.76
C PRO A 182 28.97 15.41 -25.87
N LEU A 183 29.08 16.12 -24.75
CA LEU A 183 29.52 17.53 -24.74
C LEU A 183 30.94 17.69 -25.30
N PRO A 184 31.96 16.92 -24.85
CA PRO A 184 33.23 16.85 -25.55
C PRO A 184 33.03 16.40 -27.00
N GLN A 185 33.65 17.12 -27.94
CA GLN A 185 33.64 16.73 -29.34
C GLN A 185 34.86 15.87 -29.62
N PHE A 186 34.62 14.59 -29.87
CA PHE A 186 35.66 13.66 -30.29
C PHE A 186 35.72 13.62 -31.81
N ALA A 187 36.92 13.75 -32.38
CA ALA A 187 37.13 13.57 -33.82
C ALA A 187 36.77 12.15 -34.28
N GLU A 188 36.96 11.15 -33.40
CA GLU A 188 36.62 9.75 -33.65
C GLU A 188 35.76 9.17 -32.51
N PRO A 189 34.46 9.52 -32.42
CA PRO A 189 33.60 9.19 -31.27
C PRO A 189 33.56 7.70 -30.90
N GLN A 190 33.78 6.81 -31.87
CA GLN A 190 33.81 5.36 -31.68
C GLN A 190 34.97 4.90 -30.78
N LYS A 191 36.10 5.60 -30.78
CA LYS A 191 37.27 5.26 -29.95
C LYS A 191 37.17 5.77 -28.52
N HIS A 192 36.19 6.64 -28.23
CA HIS A 192 36.00 7.29 -26.93
C HIS A 192 34.75 6.81 -26.17
N ARG A 193 34.14 5.69 -26.58
CA ARG A 193 32.94 5.13 -25.91
C ARG A 193 33.16 4.76 -24.43
N GLY A 194 34.41 4.47 -24.04
CA GLY A 194 34.80 4.16 -22.67
C GLY A 194 35.26 5.37 -21.84
N ASP A 195 35.29 6.57 -22.44
CA ASP A 195 35.75 7.76 -21.76
C ASP A 195 34.69 8.24 -20.75
N VAL A 196 35.11 8.47 -19.52
CA VAL A 196 34.23 8.98 -18.47
C VAL A 196 33.71 10.37 -18.87
N GLU A 197 34.53 11.19 -19.52
CA GLU A 197 34.15 12.54 -19.94
C GLU A 197 33.01 12.55 -20.96
N ALA A 198 32.92 11.51 -21.81
CA ALA A 198 31.81 11.34 -22.76
C ALA A 198 30.45 11.13 -22.06
N ASN A 199 30.46 10.71 -20.78
CA ASN A 199 29.27 10.41 -19.99
C ASN A 199 28.93 11.51 -18.98
N LEU A 200 29.73 12.57 -18.88
CA LEU A 200 29.50 13.66 -17.91
C LEU A 200 28.46 14.67 -18.39
N ALA A 201 28.36 14.88 -19.70
CA ALA A 201 27.43 15.84 -20.29
C ALA A 201 27.11 15.49 -21.74
N PHE A 202 25.95 15.93 -22.22
CA PHE A 202 25.49 15.73 -23.60
C PHE A 202 25.01 17.05 -24.20
N ARG A 203 25.07 17.15 -25.54
CA ARG A 203 24.43 18.20 -26.31
C ARG A 203 23.01 17.81 -26.66
N TYR A 204 22.14 18.81 -26.80
CA TYR A 204 20.76 18.63 -27.18
C TYR A 204 20.35 19.70 -28.18
N LYS A 205 19.43 19.32 -29.07
CA LYS A 205 18.86 20.24 -30.06
C LYS A 205 18.21 21.44 -29.38
N ALA A 206 18.45 22.64 -29.91
CA ALA A 206 17.82 23.86 -29.42
C ALA A 206 16.29 23.70 -29.31
N GLY A 207 15.74 24.04 -28.14
CA GLY A 207 14.31 23.92 -27.84
C GLY A 207 13.88 22.61 -27.15
N ASN A 208 14.71 21.55 -27.18
CA ASN A 208 14.40 20.28 -26.51
C ASN A 208 14.39 20.41 -24.99
N LEU A 209 15.38 21.10 -24.43
CA LEU A 209 15.46 21.46 -23.02
C LEU A 209 15.42 22.97 -22.87
N ARG A 210 14.79 23.43 -21.79
CA ARG A 210 14.68 24.85 -21.43
C ARG A 210 15.26 25.04 -20.04
N LYS A 211 15.71 26.25 -19.72
CA LYS A 211 16.14 26.63 -18.38
C LYS A 211 14.91 26.80 -17.47
N TRP A 212 14.31 25.68 -17.06
CA TRP A 212 13.19 25.68 -16.11
C TRP A 212 13.65 26.21 -14.75
N GLN A 213 12.74 26.82 -14.00
CA GLN A 213 13.05 27.39 -12.69
C GLN A 213 13.51 26.33 -11.67
N ASN A 214 13.13 25.07 -11.87
CA ASN A 214 13.40 23.95 -10.98
C ASN A 214 14.15 22.81 -11.70
N LEU A 215 15.15 23.16 -12.53
CA LEU A 215 15.92 22.16 -13.29
C LEU A 215 16.63 21.14 -12.37
N ASP A 216 16.97 21.52 -11.14
CA ASP A 216 17.58 20.63 -10.14
C ASP A 216 16.63 19.51 -9.66
N ASP A 217 15.32 19.64 -9.87
CA ASP A 217 14.33 18.59 -9.57
C ASP A 217 14.16 17.59 -10.74
N ALA A 218 14.75 17.89 -11.90
CA ALA A 218 14.58 17.08 -13.10
C ALA A 218 15.50 15.84 -13.08
N ASN A 219 14.90 14.68 -13.34
CA ASN A 219 15.66 13.46 -13.61
C ASN A 219 15.81 13.30 -15.13
N VAL A 220 17.05 13.37 -15.62
CA VAL A 220 17.36 13.03 -17.01
C VAL A 220 17.71 11.56 -17.09
N VAL A 221 16.96 10.80 -17.89
CA VAL A 221 17.24 9.39 -18.16
C VAL A 221 17.73 9.30 -19.59
N VAL A 222 19.04 9.06 -19.75
CA VAL A 222 19.66 8.81 -21.06
C VAL A 222 19.72 7.31 -21.26
N TYR A 223 18.99 6.81 -22.25
CA TYR A 223 19.06 5.40 -22.64
C TYR A 223 20.26 5.20 -23.56
N HIS A 224 20.99 4.11 -23.36
CA HIS A 224 21.97 3.65 -24.35
C HIS A 224 21.21 3.02 -25.51
N ALA A 225 21.58 3.41 -26.74
CA ALA A 225 21.16 2.75 -27.97
C ALA A 225 22.24 1.76 -28.42
#